data_AF-A0A1G5SKT7-F1
#
_entry.id   AF-A0A1G5SKT7-F1
#
_cell.length_a   1.000
_cell.length_b   1.000
_cell.length_c   1.000
_cell.angle_alpha   90.00
_cell.angle_beta   90.00
_cell.angle_gamma   90.00
#
_symmetry.space_group_name_H-M   'P 1'
#
loop_
_entity.id
_entity.type
_entity.pdbx_description
1 polymer ?
#
loop_
_entity_poly.entity_id
_entity_poly.type
_entity_poly.pdbx_seq_one_letter_code
_entity_poly.pdbx_strand_id
1 'polypeptide(L)'
;MGNGDGGAKIAEVQRLATALAARVRYAQLVGRPVYEAQISALVSAARLMDEEKAPWPPMVEEVLTELARTIEGAGSVADGVPGEP
;
A
#
# COMPACT_ATOMS: atom_id res chain seq x y z
N MET A 1 0.87 31.55 13.77
CA MET A 1 -0.29 30.84 13.19
C MET A 1 0.15 30.15 11.92
N GLY A 2 0.15 28.81 11.85
CA GLY A 2 0.57 28.07 10.64
C GLY A 2 0.20 26.58 10.66
N ASN A 3 -0.85 26.19 11.40
CA ASN A 3 -1.22 24.78 11.63
C ASN A 3 -2.58 24.39 11.00
N GLY A 4 -3.21 25.29 10.22
CA GLY A 4 -4.52 25.06 9.60
C GLY A 4 -4.46 24.34 8.26
N ASP A 5 -3.49 24.69 7.40
CA ASP A 5 -3.34 24.13 6.05
C ASP A 5 -2.70 22.74 6.04
N GLY A 6 -1.70 22.49 6.91
CA GLY A 6 -0.99 21.21 6.96
C GLY A 6 -1.90 20.04 7.36
N GLY A 7 -2.71 20.22 8.41
CA GLY A 7 -3.68 19.22 8.85
C GLY A 7 -4.76 18.93 7.80
N ALA A 8 -5.27 19.95 7.11
CA ALA A 8 -6.25 19.78 6.03
C ALA A 8 -5.64 19.02 4.84
N LYS A 9 -4.40 19.34 4.47
CA LYS A 9 -3.67 18.65 3.40
C LYS A 9 -3.46 17.17 3.74
N ILE A 10 -3.07 16.85 4.97
CA ILE A 10 -2.85 15.45 5.38
C ILE A 10 -4.15 14.67 5.54
N ALA A 11 -5.24 15.32 5.94
CA ALA A 11 -6.57 14.71 5.89
C ALA A 11 -6.98 14.37 4.45
N GLU A 12 -6.65 15.22 3.48
CA GLU A 12 -6.92 14.94 2.06
C GLU A 12 -6.03 13.81 1.52
N VAL A 13 -4.75 13.77 1.89
CA VAL A 13 -3.85 12.64 1.56
C VAL A 13 -4.42 11.32 2.09
N GLN A 14 -4.89 11.29 3.33
CA GLN A 14 -5.55 10.11 3.91
C GLN A 14 -6.80 9.69 3.13
N ARG A 15 -7.65 10.64 2.71
CA ARG A 15 -8.81 10.34 1.86
C ARG A 15 -8.41 9.76 0.51
N LEU A 16 -7.48 10.41 -0.19
CA LEU A 16 -7.02 9.98 -1.52
C LEU A 16 -6.34 8.61 -1.45
N ALA A 17 -5.50 8.38 -0.43
CA ALA A 17 -4.86 7.10 -0.20
C ALA A 17 -5.89 5.99 0.10
N THR A 18 -6.93 6.28 0.87
CA THR A 18 -8.03 5.32 1.13
C THR A 18 -8.77 4.97 -0.16
N ALA A 19 -9.10 5.96 -0.99
CA ALA A 19 -9.77 5.71 -2.27
C ALA A 19 -8.88 4.90 -3.23
N LEU A 20 -7.57 5.17 -3.25
CA LEU A 20 -6.61 4.41 -4.04
C LEU A 20 -6.46 2.97 -3.54
N ALA A 21 -6.34 2.77 -2.21
CA ALA A 21 -6.29 1.46 -1.59
C ALA A 21 -7.54 0.62 -1.91
N ALA A 22 -8.73 1.24 -1.85
CA ALA A 22 -9.98 0.60 -2.25
C ALA A 22 -9.95 0.14 -3.72
N ARG A 23 -9.43 0.99 -4.63
CA ARG A 23 -9.30 0.66 -6.05
C ARG A 23 -8.32 -0.49 -6.29
N VAL A 24 -7.18 -0.48 -5.60
CA VAL A 24 -6.18 -1.57 -5.65
C VAL A 24 -6.82 -2.87 -5.16
N ARG A 25 -7.49 -2.84 -4.01
CA ARG A 25 -8.14 -4.02 -3.42
C ARG A 25 -9.23 -4.58 -4.32
N TYR A 26 -10.06 -3.70 -4.89
CA TYR A 26 -11.09 -4.11 -5.85
C TYR A 26 -10.47 -4.77 -7.07
N ALA A 27 -9.43 -4.18 -7.66
CA ALA A 27 -8.75 -4.74 -8.83
C ALA A 27 -8.22 -6.15 -8.54
N GLN A 28 -7.59 -6.37 -7.39
CA GLN A 28 -7.15 -7.70 -6.96
C GLN A 28 -8.33 -8.68 -6.84
N LEU A 29 -9.43 -8.26 -6.18
CA LEU A 29 -10.61 -9.09 -5.96
C LEU A 29 -11.28 -9.54 -7.27
N VAL A 30 -11.30 -8.67 -8.29
CA VAL A 30 -11.88 -8.99 -9.60
C VAL A 30 -10.86 -9.51 -10.62
N GLY A 31 -9.63 -9.86 -10.18
CA GLY A 31 -8.59 -10.41 -11.05
C GLY A 31 -8.09 -9.44 -12.12
N ARG A 32 -8.19 -8.13 -11.88
CA ARG A 32 -7.65 -7.09 -12.76
C ARG A 32 -6.21 -6.74 -12.37
N PRO A 33 -5.39 -6.34 -13.36
CA PRO A 33 -4.02 -5.93 -13.07
C PRO A 33 -3.99 -4.70 -12.17
N VAL A 34 -3.13 -4.75 -11.15
CA VAL A 34 -2.78 -3.58 -10.34
C VAL A 34 -1.53 -2.95 -10.95
N TYR A 35 -1.67 -1.72 -11.44
CA TYR A 35 -0.54 -0.99 -12.03
C TYR A 35 0.47 -0.54 -10.97
N GLU A 36 1.76 -0.64 -11.29
CA GLU A 36 2.88 -0.24 -10.44
C GLU A 36 2.77 1.22 -9.97
N ALA A 37 2.29 2.12 -10.83
CA ALA A 37 2.03 3.52 -10.46
C ALA A 37 1.04 3.68 -9.29
N GLN A 38 0.03 2.80 -9.18
CA GLN A 38 -0.91 2.83 -8.06
C GLN A 38 -0.25 2.34 -6.77
N ILE A 39 0.62 1.34 -6.86
CA ILE A 39 1.40 0.86 -5.70
C ILE A 39 2.37 1.93 -5.22
N SER A 40 3.14 2.51 -6.15
CA SER A 40 4.09 3.59 -5.87
C SER A 40 3.39 4.78 -5.22
N ALA A 41 2.26 5.23 -5.78
CA ALA A 41 1.48 6.32 -5.20
C ALA A 41 0.97 6.02 -3.77
N LEU A 42 0.56 4.78 -3.50
CA LEU A 42 0.13 4.37 -2.16
C LEU A 42 1.30 4.37 -1.16
N VAL A 43 2.47 3.88 -1.57
CA VAL A 43 3.70 3.91 -0.76
C VAL A 43 4.15 5.35 -0.49
N SER A 44 4.11 6.22 -1.50
CA SER A 44 4.44 7.64 -1.34
C SER A 44 3.48 8.36 -0.39
N ALA A 45 2.18 8.08 -0.47
CA ALA A 45 1.20 8.63 0.47
C ALA A 45 1.46 8.15 1.91
N ALA A 46 1.78 6.87 2.10
CA ALA A 46 2.11 6.31 3.41
C ALA A 46 3.36 6.94 4.03
N ARG A 47 4.40 7.17 3.22
CA ARG A 47 5.59 7.90 3.67
C ARG A 47 5.26 9.33 4.08
N LEU A 48 4.47 10.05 3.29
CA LEU A 48 4.06 11.41 3.62
C LEU A 48 3.24 11.47 4.92
N MET A 49 2.40 10.48 5.19
CA MET A 49 1.66 10.39 6.46
C MET A 49 2.60 10.12 7.64
N ASP A 50 3.61 9.25 7.46
CA ASP A 50 4.62 8.95 8.49
C ASP A 50 5.47 10.19 8.83
N GLU A 51 5.93 10.93 7.81
CA GLU A 51 6.70 12.17 7.98
C GLU A 51 5.94 13.21 8.81
N GLU A 52 4.63 13.31 8.60
CA GLU A 52 3.74 14.24 9.32
C GLU A 52 3.16 13.65 10.61
N LYS A 53 3.61 12.45 11.02
CA LYS A 53 3.13 11.70 12.20
C LYS A 53 1.62 11.47 12.20
N ALA A 54 1.02 11.38 11.02
CA ALA A 54 -0.38 11.08 10.85
C ALA A 54 -0.60 9.56 10.78
N PRO A 55 -1.65 9.04 11.43
CA PRO A 55 -1.96 7.63 11.37
C PRO A 55 -2.33 7.21 9.94
N TRP A 56 -1.96 5.99 9.57
CA TRP A 56 -2.42 5.43 8.31
C TRP A 56 -3.90 5.07 8.41
N PRO A 57 -4.70 5.32 7.35
CA PRO A 57 -6.03 4.78 7.26
C PRO A 57 -5.96 3.24 7.29
N PRO A 58 -6.91 2.55 7.94
CA PRO A 58 -6.87 1.10 8.09
C PRO A 58 -6.77 0.37 6.75
N MET A 59 -7.49 0.85 5.72
CA MET A 59 -7.45 0.25 4.39
C MET A 59 -6.09 0.40 3.69
N VAL A 60 -5.35 1.47 3.98
CA VAL A 60 -4.00 1.69 3.45
C VAL A 60 -3.03 0.71 4.11
N GLU A 61 -3.11 0.57 5.44
CA GLU A 61 -2.31 -0.38 6.20
C GLU A 61 -2.52 -1.81 5.69
N GLU A 62 -3.77 -2.27 5.57
CA GLU A 62 -4.08 -3.61 5.09
C GLU A 62 -3.49 -3.91 3.71
N VAL A 63 -3.67 -2.99 2.75
CA VAL A 63 -3.14 -3.17 1.39
C VAL A 63 -1.62 -3.19 1.39
N LEU A 64 -0.95 -2.33 2.15
CA LEU A 64 0.52 -2.32 2.23
C LEU A 64 1.08 -3.57 2.92
N THR A 65 0.43 -4.06 3.98
CA THR A 65 0.80 -5.32 4.64
C THR A 65 0.68 -6.51 3.69
N GLU A 66 -0.39 -6.58 2.90
CA GLU A 66 -0.57 -7.64 1.90
C GLU A 66 0.49 -7.57 0.78
N LEU A 67 0.82 -6.35 0.32
CA LEU A 67 1.87 -6.13 -0.67
C LEU A 67 3.24 -6.59 -0.15
N ALA A 68 3.57 -6.25 1.10
CA ALA A 68 4.80 -6.70 1.75
C ALA A 68 4.86 -8.24 1.80
N ARG A 69 3.79 -8.90 2.24
CA ARG A 69 3.70 -10.36 2.28
C ARG A 69 3.88 -11.00 0.90
N THR A 70 3.33 -10.39 -0.15
CA THR A 70 3.47 -10.89 -1.53
C THR A 70 4.91 -10.86 -1.99
N ILE A 71 5.66 -9.80 -1.65
CA ILE A 71 7.08 -9.66 -1.97
C ILE A 71 7.91 -10.69 -1.20
N GLU A 72 7.64 -10.87 0.10
CA GLU A 72 8.33 -11.87 0.94
C GLU A 72 8.05 -13.31 0.46
N GLY A 73 6.80 -13.61 0.10
CA GLY A 73 6.39 -14.92 -0.41
C GLY A 73 6.97 -15.27 -1.79
N ALA A 74 7.14 -14.27 -2.66
CA ALA A 74 7.79 -14.44 -3.97
C ALA A 74 9.28 -14.85 -3.86
N GLY A 75 9.92 -14.57 -2.72
CA GLY A 75 11.30 -15.00 -2.44
C GLY A 75 11.46 -16.47 -2.01
N SER A 76 10.38 -17.18 -1.66
CA SER A 76 10.45 -18.55 -1.11
C SER A 76 10.17 -19.68 -2.12
N VAL A 77 9.88 -19.38 -3.39
CA VAL A 77 9.65 -20.38 -4.45
C VAL A 77 10.92 -20.66 -5.26
N ALA A 78 12.06 -20.82 -4.59
CA ALA A 78 13.31 -21.18 -5.26
C ALA A 78 14.18 -22.09 -4.38
N ASP A 79 13.60 -23.09 -3.72
CA ASP A 79 14.37 -24.21 -3.18
C ASP A 79 13.50 -25.46 -3.14
N GLY A 80 13.68 -26.34 -4.13
CA GLY A 80 12.85 -27.51 -4.31
C GLY A 80 13.19 -28.25 -5.60
N VAL A 81 14.48 -28.56 -5.81
CA VAL A 81 14.86 -29.61 -6.75
C VAL A 81 14.67 -30.95 -6.01
N PRO A 82 13.72 -31.80 -6.39
CA PRO A 82 13.60 -33.13 -5.82
C PRO A 82 14.80 -33.97 -6.28
N GLY A 83 15.61 -34.41 -5.33
CA GLY A 83 16.55 -35.51 -5.54
C GLY A 83 15.76 -36.82 -5.58
N GLU A 84 15.80 -37.50 -6.73
CA GLU A 84 15.30 -38.86 -6.90
C GLU A 84 16.49 -39.85 -6.84
N PRO A 85 16.44 -40.90 -6.01
CA PRO A 85 17.35 -42.05 -6.12
C PRO A 85 16.90 -43.07 -7.19
#